data_AF-A0A8S3A556-F1
#
_entry.id   AF-A0A8S3A556-F1
#
_cell.length_a   1.000
_cell.length_b   1.000
_cell.length_c   1.000
_cell.angle_alpha   90.00
_cell.angle_beta   90.00
_cell.angle_gamma   90.00
#
_symmetry.space_group_name_H-M   'P 1'
#
loop_
_entity.id
_entity.type
_entity.pdbx_description
1 polymer ?
#
loop_
_entity_poly.entity_id
_entity_poly.type
_entity_poly.pdbx_seq_one_letter_code
_entity_poly.pdbx_strand_id
1 'polypeptide(L)' 'QIRISGPILQEKARQVAEQLGYTSETFKGSNGWLEKFRNRHTISFRTINGESASVDNSTVEEWTQRLSTLLDGFDENDVC' A
#
# COMPACT_ATOMS: atom_id res chain seq x y z
N GLN A 1 16.24 -16.26 8.16
CA GLN A 1 15.21 -15.33 8.65
C GLN A 1 14.31 -14.93 7.48
N ILE A 2 13.04 -15.33 7.51
CA ILE A 2 12.08 -15.00 6.44
C ILE A 2 11.64 -13.56 6.67
N ARG A 3 11.91 -12.67 5.71
CA ARG A 3 11.37 -11.31 5.72
C ARG A 3 9.97 -11.38 5.14
N ILE A 4 8.97 -11.33 6.01
CA ILE A 4 7.60 -11.09 5.57
C ILE A 4 7.53 -9.60 5.25
N SER A 5 7.05 -9.24 4.06
CA SER A 5 6.82 -7.86 3.63
C SER A 5 5.39 -7.43 3.98
N GLY A 6 5.16 -6.12 4.16
CA GLY A 6 3.84 -5.56 4.51
C GLY A 6 2.71 -6.09 3.61
N PRO A 7 2.87 -6.07 2.27
CA PRO A 7 1.88 -6.59 1.34
C PRO A 7 1.55 -8.08 1.52
N ILE A 8 2.57 -8.90 1.83
CA ILE A 8 2.38 -10.34 2.07
C ILE A 8 1.55 -10.57 3.33
N LEU A 9 1.81 -9.78 4.38
CA LEU A 9 1.06 -9.86 5.63
C LEU A 9 -0.40 -9.40 5.44
N GLN A 10 -0.62 -8.34 4.65
CA GLN A 10 -1.96 -7.87 4.31
C GLN A 10 -2.75 -8.92 3.52
N GLU A 11 -2.14 -9.54 2.52
CA GLU A 11 -2.79 -10.58 1.72
C GLU A 11 -3.11 -11.83 2.55
N LYS A 12 -2.19 -12.25 3.43
CA LYS A 12 -2.46 -13.38 4.33
C LYS A 12 -3.57 -13.06 5.33
N ALA A 13 -3.62 -11.84 5.84
CA ALA A 13 -4.70 -11.41 6.71
C ALA A 13 -6.05 -11.38 5.98
N ARG A 14 -6.07 -10.96 4.71
CA ARG A 14 -7.27 -10.99 3.87
C ARG A 14 -7.78 -12.42 3.67
N GLN A 15 -6.89 -13.37 3.36
CA GLN A 15 -7.23 -14.79 3.22
C GLN A 15 -7.81 -15.37 4.51
N VAL A 16 -7.25 -15.01 5.67
CA VAL A 16 -7.78 -15.43 6.97
C VAL A 16 -9.16 -14.79 7.23
N ALA A 17 -9.34 -13.52 6.88
CA ALA A 17 -10.62 -12.84 7.02
C ALA A 17 -11.71 -13.49 6.15
N GLU A 18 -11.37 -13.86 4.90
CA GLU A 18 -12.26 -14.61 4.01
C GLU A 18 -12.67 -15.97 4.60
N GLN A 19 -11.72 -16.71 5.18
CA GLN A 19 -12.01 -17.98 5.87
C GLN A 19 -12.91 -17.82 7.10
N LEU A 20 -12.85 -16.66 7.75
CA LEU A 20 -13.71 -16.30 8.88
C LEU A 20 -15.08 -15.74 8.43
N GLY A 21 -15.34 -15.65 7.12
CA GLY A 21 -16.59 -15.15 6.56
C GLY A 21 -16.66 -13.62 6.44
N TYR A 22 -15.55 -12.91 6.62
CA TYR A 22 -15.48 -11.48 6.34
C TYR A 22 -15.31 -11.24 4.83
N THR A 23 -16.00 -10.23 4.32
CA THR A 23 -15.88 -9.79 2.94
C THR A 23 -14.73 -8.78 2.79
N SER A 24 -14.26 -8.58 1.57
CA SER A 24 -13.29 -7.53 1.23
C SER A 24 -13.79 -6.11 1.56
N GLU A 25 -15.10 -5.93 1.72
CA GLU A 25 -15.70 -4.66 2.16
C GLU A 25 -15.56 -4.44 3.67
N THR A 26 -15.66 -5.51 4.47
CA THR A 26 -15.56 -5.47 5.94
C THR A 26 -14.11 -5.54 6.43
N PHE A 27 -13.24 -6.27 5.73
CA PHE A 27 -11.82 -6.34 6.05
C PHE A 27 -10.94 -6.14 4.80
N LYS A 28 -10.36 -4.94 4.70
CA LYS A 28 -9.48 -4.54 3.58
C LYS A 28 -7.99 -4.82 3.81
N GLY A 29 -7.59 -5.23 5.02
CA GLY A 29 -6.17 -5.32 5.38
C GLY A 29 -5.42 -3.99 5.18
N SER A 30 -6.08 -2.84 5.43
CA SER A 30 -5.56 -1.51 5.11
C SER A 30 -4.23 -1.19 5.80
N ASN A 31 -3.50 -0.20 5.28
CA ASN A 31 -2.24 0.26 5.89
C ASN A 31 -2.40 0.68 7.36
N GLY A 32 -3.53 1.31 7.72
CA GLY A 32 -3.85 1.63 9.12
C GLY A 32 -4.09 0.39 9.99
N TRP A 33 -4.67 -0.68 9.45
CA TRP A 33 -4.78 -1.95 10.16
C TRP A 33 -3.40 -2.59 10.34
N LEU A 34 -2.57 -2.61 9.28
CA LEU A 34 -1.21 -3.12 9.32
C LEU A 34 -0.36 -2.38 10.37
N GLU A 35 -0.50 -1.05 10.46
CA GLU A 35 0.21 -0.22 11.44
C GLU A 35 -0.24 -0.50 12.88
N LYS A 36 -1.54 -0.67 13.11
CA LYS A 36 -2.03 -1.06 14.44
C LYS A 36 -1.61 -2.47 14.83
N PHE A 37 -1.65 -3.40 13.86
CA PHE A 37 -1.24 -4.79 14.06
C PHE A 37 0.24 -4.90 14.42
N ARG A 38 1.12 -4.18 13.70
CA ARG A 38 2.56 -4.14 14.03
C ARG A 38 2.81 -3.53 15.41
N ASN A 39 2.10 -2.46 15.78
CA ASN A 39 2.31 -1.79 17.06
C ASN A 39 1.88 -2.70 18.23
N ARG A 40 0.77 -3.43 18.08
CA ARG A 40 0.27 -4.37 19.09
C ARG A 40 1.16 -5.59 19.28
N HIS A 41 1.74 -6.10 18.20
CA HIS A 41 2.58 -7.31 18.23
C HIS A 41 4.08 -7.03 18.18
N THR A 42 4.47 -5.75 18.30
CA THR A 42 5.87 -5.29 18.22
C THR A 42 6.60 -5.85 16.99
N ILE A 43 5.88 -5.97 15.87
CA ILE A 43 6.44 -6.49 14.62
C ILE A 43 7.25 -5.37 13.99
N SER A 44 8.56 -5.39 14.21
CA SER A 44 9.48 -4.50 13.51
C SER A 44 9.70 -5.02 12.09
N PHE A 45 9.04 -4.40 11.11
CA PHE A 45 9.55 -4.42 9.75
C PHE A 45 10.91 -3.74 9.81
N ARG A 46 11.99 -4.52 9.85
CA ARG A 46 13.31 -3.99 9.54
C ARG A 46 13.27 -3.76 8.03
N THR A 47 12.82 -2.57 7.64
CA THR A 47 13.03 -2.05 6.30
C THR A 47 14.52 -2.13 6.07
N ILE A 48 14.96 -3.09 5.27
CA ILE A 48 16.20 -2.87 4.54
C ILE A 48 15.79 -1.86 3.50
N ASN A 49 16.15 -0.60 3.71
CA ASN A 49 16.01 0.47 2.73
C ASN A 49 16.63 -0.01 1.41
N GLY A 50 15.80 -0.62 0.58
CA GLY A 50 16.19 -1.30 -0.66
C GLY A 50 14.98 -1.66 -1.52
N GLU A 51 13.76 -1.19 -1.18
CA GLU A 51 12.60 -1.24 -2.07
C GLU A 51 12.59 -0.05 -3.07
N SER A 52 13.73 0.61 -3.29
CA SER A 52 13.96 1.41 -4.50
C SER A 52 14.33 0.55 -5.71
N ALA A 53 14.39 -0.79 -5.58
CA ALA A 53 14.88 -1.68 -6.63
C ALA A 53 13.76 -2.40 -7.43
N SER A 54 12.49 -2.07 -7.21
CA SER A 54 11.40 -2.75 -7.93
C SER A 54 10.16 -1.88 -8.16
N VAL A 55 10.38 -0.58 -8.35
CA VAL A 55 9.49 0.20 -9.21
C VAL A 55 10.14 0.20 -10.58
N ASP A 56 9.53 -0.50 -11.53
CA ASP A 56 9.95 -0.46 -12.92
C ASP A 56 9.89 1.00 -13.39
N ASN A 57 10.99 1.51 -13.93
CA ASN A 57 11.11 2.93 -14.28
C ASN A 57 10.01 3.36 -15.26
N SER A 58 9.52 2.43 -16.09
CA SER A 58 8.39 2.65 -16.99
C SER A 58 7.06 2.91 -16.26
N THR A 59 6.86 2.33 -15.08
CA THR A 59 5.67 2.60 -14.25
C THR A 59 5.73 4.02 -13.68
N VAL A 60 6.92 4.48 -13.25
CA VAL A 60 7.10 5.84 -12.72
C VAL A 60 6.88 6.89 -13.80
N GLU A 61 7.36 6.64 -15.02
CA GLU A 61 7.15 7.52 -16.17
C GLU A 61 5.67 7.59 -16.58
N GLU A 62 4.96 6.46 -16.61
CA GLU A 62 3.51 6.41 -16.89
C GLU A 62 2.71 7.20 -15.85
N TRP A 63 2.98 6.99 -14.55
CA TRP A 63 2.31 7.73 -13.49
C TRP A 63 2.62 9.23 -13.54
N THR A 64 3.86 9.61 -13.89
CA THR A 64 4.27 11.01 -14.00
C THR A 64 3.59 11.69 -15.18
N GLN A 65 3.55 11.05 -16.35
CA GLN A 65 2.84 11.57 -17.53
C GLN A 65 1.35 11.72 -17.26
N ARG A 66 0.73 10.72 -16.62
CA ARG A 66 -0.69 10.74 -16.28
C ARG A 66 -1.03 11.82 -15.25
N LEU A 67 -0.14 12.06 -14.28
CA LEU A 67 -0.23 13.18 -13.34
C LEU A 67 -0.15 14.54 -14.05
N SER A 68 0.81 14.71 -14.97
CA SER A 68 0.95 15.95 -15.73
C SER A 68 -0.28 16.24 -16.59
N THR A 69 -0.87 15.22 -17.23
CA THR A 69 -2.12 15.37 -17.99
C THR A 69 -3.32 15.65 -17.09
N LEU A 70 -3.38 15.06 -15.89
CA LEU A 70 -4.44 15.35 -14.93
C LEU A 70 -4.36 16.79 -14.43
N LEU A 71 -3.15 17.32 -14.22
CA LEU A 71 -2.91 18.68 -13.73
C LEU A 71 -3.09 19.76 -14.81
N ASP A 72 -2.97 19.42 -16.09
CA ASP A 72 -3.18 20.33 -17.23
C ASP A 72 -4.63 20.87 -17.31
N GLY A 73 -5.58 20.21 -16.64
CA GLY A 73 -6.98 20.63 -16.56
C GLY A 73 -7.38 21.38 -15.29
N PHE A 74 -6.47 21.55 -14.32
CA PHE A 74 -6.76 22.28 -13.08
C PHE A 74 -6.18 23.69 -13.17
N ASP A 75 -7.05 24.68 -13.30
CA ASP A 75 -6.68 26.09 -13.16
C ASP A 75 -6.36 26.39 -11.70
N GLU A 76 -5.39 27.27 -11.47
CA GLU A 76 -4.94 27.70 -10.13
C GLU A 76 -6.05 28.28 -9.23
N ASN A 77 -7.24 28.53 -9.79
CA ASN A 77 -8.45 28.98 -9.08
C ASN A 77 -9.42 27.87 -8.65
N ASP A 78 -9.14 26.58 -8.90
CA ASP A 78 -10.03 25.47 -8.50
C ASP A 78 -9.97 25.13 -6.99
N VAL A 79 -9.09 25.83 -6.25
CA VAL A 79 -9.03 25.78 -4.78
C VAL A 79 -9.67 27.06 -4.21
N CYS A 80 -10.98 26.99 -3.93
CA CYS A 80 -11.66 27.92 -3.03
C CYS A 80 -11.48 27.50 -1.56
#